data_AF-A0A847B333-F1
#
_entry.id   AF-A0A847B333-F1
#
_cell.length_a   1.000
_cell.length_b   1.000
_cell.length_c   1.000
_cell.angle_alpha   90.00
_cell.angle_beta   90.00
_cell.angle_gamma   90.00
#
_symmetry.space_group_name_H-M   'P 1'
#
loop_
_entity.id
_entity.type
_entity.pdbx_description
1 polymer ?
#
loop_
_entity_poly.entity_id
_entity_poly.type
_entity_poly.pdbx_seq_one_letter_code
_entity_poly.pdbx_strand_id
1 'polypeptide(L)'
;MGEDNRVTTDVVDVVKEVEETVKTKLVKVVNCARVHVRKGPSKRFESIYTVKAGRELLVEDFKKGEQWAKVHNSAGVEGYVMSEFLGD
;
A
#
# COMPACT_ATOMS: atom_id res chain seq x y z
N MET A 1 -50.30 -22.88 15.26
CA MET A 1 -49.06 -23.56 15.68
C MET A 1 -48.44 -24.06 14.39
N GLY A 2 -47.46 -23.42 13.77
CA GLY A 2 -46.39 -22.60 14.34
C GLY A 2 -45.08 -23.39 14.27
N GLU A 3 -44.71 -23.83 13.07
CA GLU A 3 -43.50 -24.58 12.73
C GLU A 3 -43.14 -24.15 11.32
N ASP A 4 -41.97 -23.66 10.96
CA ASP A 4 -40.92 -22.95 11.67
C ASP A 4 -40.11 -22.31 10.54
N ASN A 5 -39.59 -21.12 10.84
CA ASN A 5 -38.82 -20.32 9.92
C ASN A 5 -37.38 -20.86 9.89
N ARG A 6 -36.87 -21.25 8.72
CA ARG A 6 -35.47 -20.96 8.41
C ARG A 6 -35.21 -20.74 6.92
N VAL A 7 -35.43 -19.48 6.56
CA VAL A 7 -34.69 -18.71 5.57
C VAL A 7 -33.20 -19.12 5.50
N THR A 8 -32.80 -19.52 4.30
CA THR A 8 -31.58 -19.22 3.53
C THR A 8 -30.26 -19.03 4.27
N THR A 9 -29.23 -19.78 3.87
CA THR A 9 -27.92 -19.17 3.56
C THR A 9 -27.02 -20.20 2.88
N ASP A 10 -26.82 -19.96 1.59
CA ASP A 10 -25.79 -20.49 0.72
C ASP A 10 -24.40 -20.28 1.36
N VAL A 11 -23.89 -21.31 2.03
CA VAL A 11 -22.57 -21.30 2.70
C VAL A 11 -21.41 -21.73 1.79
N VAL A 12 -21.54 -21.60 0.48
CA VAL A 12 -20.54 -22.07 -0.48
C VAL A 12 -20.08 -21.00 -1.47
N ASP A 13 -19.85 -19.77 -1.02
CA ASP A 13 -19.10 -18.79 -1.85
C ASP A 13 -18.13 -17.90 -1.05
N VAL A 14 -17.89 -18.19 0.24
CA VAL A 14 -16.92 -17.42 1.06
C VAL A 14 -15.55 -18.10 1.07
N VAL A 15 -14.98 -18.38 -0.10
CA VAL A 15 -13.57 -18.83 -0.18
C VAL A 15 -12.77 -18.19 -1.31
N LYS A 16 -13.32 -17.19 -2.02
CA LYS A 16 -12.65 -16.60 -3.20
C LYS A 16 -12.10 -15.18 -3.04
N GLU A 17 -12.01 -14.67 -1.81
CA GLU A 17 -11.52 -13.31 -1.57
C GLU A 17 -10.64 -13.21 -0.30
N VAL A 18 -9.85 -14.24 -0.01
CA VAL A 18 -8.78 -14.18 1.01
C VAL A 18 -7.42 -14.48 0.36
N GLU A 19 -7.24 -14.02 -0.89
CA GLU A 19 -5.93 -13.97 -1.55
C GLU A 19 -5.42 -12.55 -1.78
N GLU A 20 -6.19 -11.50 -1.44
CA GLU A 20 -5.64 -10.15 -1.43
C GLU A 20 -4.92 -9.87 -0.10
N THR A 21 -3.73 -10.46 -0.02
CA THR A 21 -2.53 -9.94 0.65
C THR A 21 -2.75 -9.20 1.97
N VAL A 22 -2.30 -9.83 3.05
CA VAL A 22 -1.91 -9.13 4.28
C VAL A 22 -0.77 -8.17 3.93
N LYS A 23 -1.08 -6.99 3.40
CA LYS A 23 -0.11 -5.94 3.06
C LYS A 23 0.46 -5.45 4.36
N THR A 24 1.63 -5.99 4.70
CA THR A 24 2.39 -5.58 5.86
C THR A 24 2.87 -4.16 5.61
N LYS A 25 2.17 -3.23 6.23
CA LYS A 25 2.46 -1.82 6.12
C LYS A 25 3.75 -1.52 6.88
N LEU A 26 4.82 -1.24 6.15
CA LEU A 26 6.12 -0.95 6.71
C LEU A 26 6.27 0.57 6.84
N VAL A 27 6.57 1.08 8.03
CA VAL A 27 6.93 2.50 8.17
C VAL A 27 8.42 2.62 7.87
N LYS A 28 8.78 3.45 6.90
CA LYS A 28 10.18 3.75 6.56
C LYS A 28 10.46 5.24 6.63
N VAL A 29 11.66 5.58 7.08
CA VAL A 29 12.13 6.97 7.10
C VAL A 29 12.82 7.28 5.77
N VAL A 30 12.49 8.44 5.20
CA VAL A 30 13.20 8.93 4.02
C VAL A 30 14.62 9.34 4.42
N ASN A 31 15.62 8.61 3.92
CA ASN A 31 17.04 8.89 4.19
C ASN A 31 17.62 9.91 3.18
N CYS A 32 16.96 10.10 2.03
CA CYS A 32 17.39 11.05 1.02
C CYS A 32 16.91 12.48 1.31
N ALA A 33 17.75 13.49 1.03
CA ALA A 33 17.44 14.92 1.26
C ALA A 33 16.03 15.30 0.82
N ARG A 34 15.62 14.84 -0.38
CA ARG A 34 14.28 15.01 -0.93
C ARG A 34 13.96 13.82 -1.82
N VAL A 35 12.80 13.22 -1.63
CA VAL A 35 12.31 12.14 -2.48
C VAL A 35 10.99 12.53 -3.13
N HIS A 36 10.85 12.20 -4.41
CA HIS A 36 9.66 12.51 -5.18
C HIS A 36 8.75 11.29 -5.22
N VAL A 37 7.55 11.44 -4.66
CA VAL A 37 6.50 10.43 -4.75
C VAL A 37 5.79 10.63 -6.08
N ARG A 38 5.85 9.62 -6.95
CA ARG A 38 5.30 9.65 -8.31
C ARG A 38 3.96 8.94 -8.37
N LYS A 39 3.16 9.27 -9.37
CA LYS A 39 1.84 8.64 -9.58
C LYS A 39 1.92 7.17 -10.02
N GLY A 40 3.07 6.74 -10.53
CA GLY A 40 3.28 5.35 -10.93
C GLY A 40 4.74 4.91 -10.77
N PRO A 41 5.02 3.60 -10.89
CA PRO A 41 6.35 3.01 -10.78
C PRO A 41 7.18 3.26 -12.05
N SER A 42 7.27 4.51 -12.51
CA SER A 42 8.12 4.88 -13.65
C SER A 42 8.59 6.32 -13.56
N LYS A 43 9.80 6.56 -14.07
CA LYS A 43 10.40 7.91 -14.16
C LYS A 43 9.64 8.85 -15.11
N ARG A 44 8.76 8.30 -15.95
CA ARG A 44 7.88 9.02 -16.89
C ARG A 44 6.67 9.67 -16.21
N PHE A 45 6.23 9.14 -15.06
CA PHE A 45 5.13 9.72 -14.32
C PHE A 45 5.58 10.97 -13.56
N GLU A 46 4.71 11.97 -13.52
CA GLU A 46 4.92 13.16 -12.71
C GLU A 46 4.95 12.85 -11.22
N SER A 47 5.57 13.76 -10.49
CA SER A 47 5.65 13.71 -9.03
C SER A 47 4.36 14.30 -8.45
N ILE A 48 3.65 13.55 -7.62
CA ILE A 48 2.46 14.04 -6.92
C ILE A 48 2.88 15.01 -5.81
N TYR A 49 3.91 14.64 -5.05
CA TYR A 49 4.46 15.45 -3.98
C TYR A 49 5.92 15.09 -3.69
N THR A 50 6.59 15.95 -2.93
CA THR A 50 7.98 15.73 -2.51
C THR A 50 8.04 15.62 -1.00
N VAL A 51 8.75 14.61 -0.53
CA VAL A 51 8.98 14.35 0.90
C VAL A 51 10.43 14.69 1.23
N LYS A 52 10.65 15.40 2.33
CA LYS A 52 12.00 15.74 2.79
C LYS A 52 12.60 14.60 3.62
N ALA A 53 13.93 14.56 3.71
CA ALA A 53 14.63 13.64 4.63
C ALA A 53 14.07 13.73 6.06
N GLY A 54 14.10 12.60 6.77
CA GLY A 54 13.64 12.51 8.16
C GLY A 54 12.12 12.50 8.32
N ARG A 55 11.37 12.38 7.22
CA ARG A 55 9.92 12.12 7.26
C ARG A 55 9.65 10.64 7.10
N GLU A 56 8.63 10.18 7.80
CA GLU A 56 8.14 8.81 7.72
C GLU A 56 7.14 8.67 6.57
N LEU A 57 7.28 7.60 5.81
CA LEU A 57 6.33 7.16 4.81
C LEU A 57 5.85 5.76 5.16
N LEU A 58 4.57 5.53 4.93
CA LEU A 58 4.00 4.21 5.11
C LEU A 58 4.06 3.49 3.77
N VAL A 59 4.78 2.38 3.76
CA VAL A 59 5.03 1.55 2.59
C VAL A 59 4.03 0.40 2.61
N GLU A 60 3.17 0.31 1.60
CA GLU A 60 2.18 -0.76 1.48
C GLU A 60 2.70 -1.96 0.70
N ASP A 61 3.50 -1.70 -0.34
CA ASP A 61 4.11 -2.72 -1.18
C ASP A 61 5.61 -2.46 -1.26
N PHE A 62 6.38 -3.30 -0.59
CA PHE A 62 7.84 -3.35 -0.65
C PHE A 62 8.27 -4.78 -0.91
N LYS A 63 8.65 -5.09 -2.15
CA LYS A 63 9.16 -6.41 -2.54
C LYS A 63 10.64 -6.34 -2.89
N LYS A 64 11.39 -7.32 -2.40
CA LYS A 64 12.81 -7.49 -2.72
C LYS A 64 12.94 -7.82 -4.21
N GLY A 65 13.55 -6.91 -4.97
CA GLY A 65 13.66 -6.99 -6.43
C GLY A 65 12.82 -5.94 -7.17
N GLU A 66 11.85 -5.30 -6.49
CA GLU A 66 11.15 -4.15 -7.04
C GLU A 66 11.95 -2.86 -6.80
N GLN A 67 12.10 -2.09 -7.88
CA GLN A 67 12.77 -0.78 -7.84
C GLN A 67 11.88 0.29 -7.21
N TRP A 68 10.57 0.04 -7.13
CA TRP A 68 9.57 0.96 -6.64
C TRP A 68 8.82 0.33 -5.48
N ALA A 69 8.58 1.13 -4.46
CA ALA A 69 7.73 0.77 -3.34
C ALA A 69 6.48 1.66 -3.38
N LYS A 70 5.31 1.05 -3.20
CA LYS A 70 4.06 1.79 -3.05
C LYS A 70 4.04 2.38 -1.65
N VAL A 71 3.90 3.70 -1.56
CA VAL A 71 3.90 4.45 -0.31
C VAL A 71 2.70 5.37 -0.23
N HIS A 72 2.33 5.76 0.97
CA HIS A 72 1.43 6.87 1.16
C HIS A 72 1.83 7.68 2.40
N ASN A 73 1.40 8.94 2.42
CA ASN A 73 1.63 9.82 3.55
C ASN A 73 0.48 9.73 4.58
N SER A 74 0.64 10.41 5.71
CA SER A 74 -0.41 10.52 6.73
C SER A 74 -1.69 11.20 6.25
N ALA A 75 -1.65 11.92 5.12
CA ALA A 75 -2.81 12.55 4.51
C ALA A 75 -3.61 11.59 3.60
N GLY A 76 -3.17 10.33 3.47
CA GLY A 76 -3.81 9.34 2.60
C GLY A 76 -3.44 9.48 1.13
N VAL A 77 -2.44 10.30 0.78
CA VAL A 77 -1.97 10.45 -0.60
C VAL A 77 -1.00 9.32 -0.93
N GLU A 78 -1.46 8.42 -1.77
CA GLU A 78 -0.71 7.29 -2.29
C GLU A 78 0.20 7.67 -3.46
N GLY A 79 1.28 6.92 -3.63
CA GLY A 79 2.14 6.98 -4.80
C GLY A 79 3.27 6.00 -4.72
N TYR A 80 4.28 6.20 -5.58
CA TYR A 80 5.40 5.29 -5.74
C TYR A 80 6.70 6.03 -5.54
N VAL A 81 7.61 5.40 -4.80
CA VAL A 81 8.94 5.94 -4.52
C VAL A 81 9.97 4.85 -4.77
N MET A 82 11.19 5.21 -5.15
CA MET A 82 12.23 4.19 -5.27
C MET A 82 12.58 3.63 -3.91
N SER A 83 12.63 2.31 -3.81
CA SER A 83 12.98 1.57 -2.60
C SER A 83 14.35 1.97 -2.04
N GLU A 84 15.28 2.36 -2.92
CA GLU A 84 16.63 2.82 -2.56
C GLU A 84 16.65 4.12 -1.72
N PHE A 85 15.61 4.95 -1.79
CA PHE A 85 15.52 6.18 -0.99
C PHE A 85 14.85 5.99 0.37
N LEU A 86 14.29 4.80 0.62
CA LEU A 86 13.66 4.44 1.87
C LEU A 86 14.69 3.75 2.77
N GLY A 87 15.09 4.44 3.84
CA GLY A 87 15.99 3.88 4.85
C GLY A 87 15.28 2.98 5.84
N ASP A 88 16.08 2.28 6.64
CA ASP A 88 15.65 1.61 7.87
C ASP A 88 15.44 2.65 8.99
#